data_AF-A0A6N7Q121-F1
#
_entry.id   AF-A0A6N7Q121-F1
#
_cell.length_a   1.000
_cell.length_b   1.000
_cell.length_c   1.000
_cell.angle_alpha   90.00
_cell.angle_beta   90.00
_cell.angle_gamma   90.00
#
_symmetry.space_group_name_H-M   'P 1'
#
loop_
_entity.id
_entity.type
_entity.pdbx_description
1 polymer ?
#
loop_
_entity_poly.entity_id
_entity_poly.type
_entity_poly.pdbx_seq_one_letter_code
_entity_poly.pdbx_strand_id
1 'polypeptide(L)'
;MAIDWTDEERKKVEAGIAKHGLRTGRCAALARIVHPVAQQKDPKACAIRMRPPKGATWLVPKASSIPSWKGHVYVETREHAVDAVTGSKGYSPSSTYVNDHWDFAEWMRIDEVDPATVDPGIQDVDDES
;
A
#
# COMPACT_ATOMS: atom_id res chain seq x y z
N MET A 1 5.14 11.85 13.48
CA MET A 1 6.52 11.38 13.22
C MET A 1 6.47 9.95 12.71
N ALA A 2 7.20 9.65 11.63
CA ALA A 2 7.34 8.30 11.04
C ALA A 2 7.41 7.21 12.11
N ILE A 3 6.82 6.03 11.82
CA ILE A 3 7.05 4.83 12.63
C ILE A 3 8.56 4.71 12.82
N ASP A 4 9.00 4.69 14.09
CA ASP A 4 10.41 4.63 14.41
C ASP A 4 10.91 3.19 14.25
N TRP A 5 11.14 2.81 12.99
CA TRP A 5 11.73 1.53 12.66
C TRP A 5 13.15 1.45 13.20
N THR A 6 13.48 0.33 13.86
CA THR A 6 14.88 -0.02 14.06
C THR A 6 15.55 -0.25 12.70
N ASP A 7 16.89 -0.22 12.66
CA ASP A 7 17.63 -0.50 11.42
C ASP A 7 17.31 -1.88 10.84
N GLU A 8 17.07 -2.87 11.70
CA GLU A 8 16.71 -4.23 11.28
C GLU A 8 15.30 -4.28 10.67
N GLU A 9 14.33 -3.64 11.33
CA GLU A 9 12.96 -3.54 10.84
C GLU A 9 12.90 -2.79 9.50
N ARG A 10 13.63 -1.67 9.39
CA ARG A 10 13.74 -0.89 8.16
C ARG A 10 14.33 -1.73 7.03
N LYS A 11 15.43 -2.45 7.28
CA LYS A 11 16.03 -3.37 6.30
C LYS A 11 15.04 -4.43 5.84
N LYS A 12 14.23 -4.98 6.74
CA LYS A 12 13.19 -5.97 6.41
C LYS A 12 12.10 -5.37 5.50
N VAL A 13 11.62 -4.16 5.83
CA VAL A 13 10.63 -3.43 5.02
C VAL A 13 11.21 -3.10 3.64
N GLU A 14 12.43 -2.58 3.58
CA GLU A 14 13.12 -2.23 2.33
C GLU A 14 13.41 -3.45 1.45
N ALA A 15 13.80 -4.58 2.04
CA ALA A 15 13.94 -5.84 1.30
C ALA A 15 12.60 -6.32 0.73
N GLY A 16 11.51 -6.16 1.49
CA GLY A 16 10.15 -6.41 1.02
C GLY A 16 9.78 -5.52 -0.17
N ILE A 17 10.06 -4.22 -0.09
CA ILE A 17 9.81 -3.25 -1.17
C ILE A 17 10.65 -3.57 -2.39
N ALA A 18 11.93 -3.92 -2.23
CA ALA A 18 12.79 -4.32 -3.35
C ALA A 18 12.23 -5.57 -4.07
N LYS A 19 11.65 -6.51 -3.33
CA LYS A 19 11.08 -7.75 -3.86
C LYS A 19 9.66 -7.60 -4.45
N HIS A 20 8.84 -6.74 -3.86
CA HIS A 20 7.40 -6.60 -4.14
C HIS A 20 7.02 -5.16 -4.50
N GLY A 21 7.96 -4.40 -5.04
CA GLY A 21 7.82 -2.97 -5.31
C GLY A 21 6.80 -2.66 -6.41
N LEU A 22 6.71 -1.36 -6.71
CA LEU A 22 5.67 -0.72 -7.53
C LEU A 22 5.29 -1.45 -8.82
N ARG A 23 6.28 -2.04 -9.50
CA ARG A 23 6.09 -2.67 -10.82
C ARG A 23 5.69 -4.13 -10.78
N THR A 24 5.71 -4.76 -9.60
CA THR A 24 5.46 -6.19 -9.48
C THR A 24 3.97 -6.54 -9.38
N GLY A 25 3.13 -5.54 -9.11
CA GLY A 25 1.71 -5.73 -8.84
C GLY A 25 1.43 -6.51 -7.54
N ARG A 26 2.40 -6.57 -6.61
CA ARG A 26 2.35 -7.42 -5.41
C ARG A 26 2.24 -6.66 -4.09
N CYS A 27 1.52 -5.54 -4.06
CA CYS A 27 1.35 -4.75 -2.84
C CYS A 27 0.72 -5.53 -1.67
N ALA A 28 -0.17 -6.49 -1.92
CA ALA A 28 -0.69 -7.36 -0.86
C ALA A 28 0.40 -8.26 -0.25
N ALA A 29 1.34 -8.77 -1.07
CA ALA A 29 2.49 -9.51 -0.56
C ALA A 29 3.43 -8.62 0.27
N LEU A 30 3.63 -7.36 -0.15
CA LEU A 30 4.37 -6.38 0.64
C LEU A 30 3.68 -6.09 1.99
N ALA A 31 2.36 -5.91 1.98
CA ALA A 31 1.59 -5.66 3.19
C ALA A 31 1.74 -6.79 4.22
N ARG A 32 1.80 -8.06 3.79
CA ARG A 32 2.07 -9.21 4.68
C ARG A 32 3.44 -9.14 5.37
N ILE A 33 4.41 -8.44 4.79
CA ILE A 33 5.73 -8.23 5.39
C ILE A 33 5.70 -7.05 6.35
N VAL A 34 5.10 -5.93 5.93
CA VAL A 34 5.10 -4.66 6.67
C VAL A 34 4.17 -4.73 7.89
N HIS A 35 2.97 -5.28 7.73
CA HIS A 35 1.91 -5.29 8.74
C HIS A 35 2.35 -5.88 10.09
N PRO A 36 2.96 -7.08 10.20
CA PRO A 36 3.39 -7.61 11.49
C PRO A 36 4.52 -6.80 12.14
N VAL A 37 5.34 -6.11 11.36
CA VAL A 37 6.40 -5.23 11.90
C VAL A 37 5.76 -3.94 12.44
N ALA A 38 4.81 -3.36 11.69
CA ALA A 38 4.04 -2.20 12.11
C ALA A 38 3.24 -2.48 13.40
N GLN A 39 2.58 -3.64 13.49
CA GLN A 39 1.77 -4.01 14.67
C GLN A 39 2.57 -4.10 15.97
N GLN A 40 3.86 -4.44 15.91
CA GLN A 40 4.73 -4.44 17.10
C GLN A 40 4.96 -3.04 17.68
N LYS A 41 4.85 -2.00 16.84
CA LYS A 41 5.04 -0.58 17.24
C LYS A 41 3.71 0.13 17.47
N ASP A 42 2.72 -0.19 16.65
CA ASP A 42 1.38 0.35 16.74
C ASP A 42 0.36 -0.79 16.70
N PRO A 43 -0.21 -1.19 17.84
CA PRO A 43 -1.23 -2.24 17.90
C PRO A 43 -2.49 -1.96 17.07
N LYS A 44 -2.69 -0.70 16.63
CA LYS A 44 -3.79 -0.32 15.73
C LYS A 44 -3.42 -0.41 14.25
N ALA A 45 -2.20 -0.83 13.91
CA ALA A 45 -1.80 -0.98 12.52
C ALA A 45 -2.68 -2.01 11.81
N CYS A 46 -3.21 -1.63 10.65
CA CYS A 46 -4.10 -2.46 9.83
C CYS A 46 -3.70 -2.39 8.36
N ALA A 47 -4.11 -3.38 7.57
CA ALA A 47 -3.95 -3.31 6.13
C ALA A 47 -5.22 -2.74 5.51
N ILE A 48 -5.04 -1.78 4.61
CA ILE A 48 -6.12 -1.13 3.90
C ILE A 48 -6.09 -1.56 2.44
N ARG A 49 -7.22 -2.05 1.93
CA ARG A 49 -7.39 -2.39 0.51
C ARG A 49 -8.19 -1.30 -0.19
N MET A 50 -7.61 -0.80 -1.29
CA MET A 50 -8.24 0.13 -2.20
C MET A 50 -8.66 -0.59 -3.49
N ARG A 51 -9.85 -0.26 -3.98
CA ARG A 51 -10.41 -0.79 -5.23
C ARG A 51 -11.13 0.31 -6.01
N PRO A 52 -11.13 0.24 -7.35
CA PRO A 52 -11.89 1.17 -8.17
C PRO A 52 -13.40 1.06 -7.88
N PRO A 53 -14.20 2.10 -8.14
CA PRO A 53 -15.66 2.04 -8.05
C PRO A 53 -16.24 0.96 -8.98
N LYS A 54 -17.50 0.58 -8.75
CA LYS A 54 -18.20 -0.37 -9.62
C LYS A 54 -18.25 0.20 -11.05
N GLY A 55 -17.80 -0.59 -12.03
CA GLY A 55 -17.76 -0.20 -13.44
C GLY A 55 -16.43 0.41 -13.90
N ALA A 56 -15.52 0.72 -12.98
CA ALA A 56 -14.14 1.08 -13.29
C ALA A 56 -13.19 -0.10 -13.08
N THR A 57 -12.18 -0.20 -13.93
CA THR A 57 -11.18 -1.29 -13.89
C THR A 57 -9.95 -0.91 -13.09
N TRP A 58 -9.60 0.37 -13.04
CA TRP A 58 -8.28 0.83 -12.62
C TRP A 58 -8.35 1.90 -11.52
N LEU A 59 -7.43 1.80 -10.57
CA LEU A 59 -6.95 2.90 -9.77
C LEU A 59 -5.96 3.71 -10.61
N VAL A 60 -6.06 5.05 -10.53
CA VAL A 60 -5.22 5.98 -11.29
C VAL A 60 -4.32 6.74 -10.31
N PRO A 61 -3.03 6.38 -10.21
CA PRO A 61 -2.09 7.15 -9.41
C PRO A 61 -1.87 8.54 -10.03
N LYS A 62 -1.75 9.57 -9.20
CA LYS A 62 -1.41 10.94 -9.63
C LYS A 62 0.01 11.07 -10.17
N ALA A 63 0.92 10.24 -9.66
CA ALA A 63 2.30 10.20 -10.14
C ALA A 63 2.37 9.37 -11.43
N SER A 64 2.70 10.02 -12.55
CA SER A 64 2.75 9.40 -13.88
C SER A 64 3.77 8.26 -14.03
N SER A 65 4.72 8.14 -13.09
CA SER A 65 5.69 7.05 -13.06
C SER A 65 5.14 5.74 -12.50
N ILE A 66 3.94 5.75 -11.92
CA ILE A 66 3.29 4.59 -11.30
C ILE A 66 2.23 4.05 -12.28
N PRO A 67 2.25 2.76 -12.62
CA PRO A 67 1.25 2.19 -13.52
C PRO A 67 -0.12 2.16 -12.85
N SER A 68 -1.18 2.11 -13.66
CA SER A 68 -2.53 1.85 -13.18
C SER A 68 -2.65 0.46 -12.56
N TRP A 69 -3.46 0.32 -11.51
CA TRP A 69 -3.61 -0.93 -10.75
C TRP A 69 -5.07 -1.36 -10.60
N LYS A 70 -5.37 -2.66 -10.69
CA LYS A 70 -6.75 -3.18 -10.45
C LYS A 70 -7.16 -3.09 -8.97
N GLY A 71 -6.18 -2.98 -8.09
CA GLY A 71 -6.35 -2.78 -6.66
C GLY A 71 -5.03 -2.37 -6.02
N HIS A 72 -5.09 -1.93 -4.78
CA HIS A 72 -3.90 -1.58 -4.00
C HIS A 72 -4.09 -1.98 -2.55
N VAL A 73 -2.99 -2.33 -1.88
CA VAL A 73 -2.97 -2.61 -0.45
C VAL A 73 -1.81 -1.87 0.17
N TYR A 74 -2.08 -1.07 1.20
CA TYR A 74 -1.07 -0.44 2.03
C TYR A 74 -1.30 -0.80 3.50
N VAL A 75 -0.28 -0.57 4.33
CA VAL A 75 -0.41 -0.70 5.78
C VAL A 75 -0.60 0.68 6.37
N GLU A 76 -1.72 0.88 7.05
CA GLU A 76 -1.99 2.08 7.82
C GLU A 76 -1.59 1.87 9.28
N THR A 77 -1.01 2.92 9.85
CA THR A 77 -0.77 3.08 11.28
C THR A 77 -1.39 4.41 11.72
N ARG A 78 -1.38 4.73 13.01
CA ARG A 78 -1.95 5.98 13.55
C ARG A 78 -1.53 7.24 12.83
N GLU A 79 -0.34 7.27 12.24
CA GLU A 79 0.21 8.48 11.63
C GLU A 79 0.74 8.27 10.20
N HIS A 80 0.91 7.02 9.74
CA HIS A 80 1.59 6.71 8.48
C HIS A 80 0.85 5.69 7.63
N ALA A 81 0.85 5.91 6.32
CA ALA A 81 0.60 4.88 5.32
C ALA A 81 1.94 4.37 4.77
N VAL A 82 2.15 3.06 4.73
CA VAL A 82 3.39 2.41 4.27
C VAL A 82 3.07 1.38 3.18
N ASP A 83 3.71 1.53 2.04
CA ASP A 83 3.49 0.70 0.85
C ASP A 83 4.67 0.79 -0.13
N ALA A 84 4.46 0.29 -1.35
CA ALA A 84 5.43 0.38 -2.42
C ALA A 84 5.61 1.82 -2.97
N VAL A 85 4.62 2.71 -2.82
CA VAL A 85 4.65 4.10 -3.28
C VAL A 85 5.51 4.97 -2.38
N THR A 86 5.35 4.79 -1.08
CA THR A 86 5.89 5.66 -0.02
C THR A 86 7.18 5.11 0.57
N GLY A 87 7.45 3.82 0.37
CA GLY A 87 8.64 3.16 0.86
C GLY A 87 8.65 3.02 2.38
N SER A 88 9.83 2.69 2.94
CA SER A 88 10.00 2.48 4.38
C SER A 88 9.75 3.73 5.23
N LYS A 89 9.85 4.92 4.64
CA LYS A 89 9.56 6.19 5.32
C LYS A 89 8.06 6.43 5.51
N GLY A 90 7.22 5.77 4.71
CA GLY A 90 5.78 5.97 4.71
C GLY A 90 5.36 7.38 4.30
N TYR A 91 4.08 7.66 4.46
CA TYR A 91 3.45 8.94 4.19
C TYR A 91 2.68 9.45 5.39
N SER A 92 2.86 10.73 5.75
CA SER A 92 2.23 11.35 6.92
C SER A 92 1.60 12.70 6.57
N PRO A 93 0.38 12.99 7.05
CA PRO A 93 -0.50 12.09 7.81
C PRO A 93 -1.13 11.01 6.91
N SER A 94 -1.38 9.82 7.46
CA SER A 94 -2.04 8.74 6.71
C SER A 94 -3.42 9.13 6.18
N SER A 95 -4.13 10.01 6.90
CA SER A 95 -5.49 10.46 6.57
C SER A 95 -5.62 11.17 5.23
N THR A 96 -4.54 11.74 4.68
CA THR A 96 -4.56 12.40 3.37
C THR A 96 -3.93 11.54 2.27
N TYR A 97 -3.35 10.38 2.60
CA TYR A 97 -2.65 9.49 1.68
C TYR A 97 -3.45 9.23 0.40
N VAL A 98 -4.72 8.82 0.53
CA VAL A 98 -5.57 8.47 -0.61
C VAL A 98 -5.78 9.68 -1.52
N ASN A 99 -6.16 10.81 -0.93
CA ASN A 99 -6.39 12.06 -1.68
C ASN A 99 -5.13 12.57 -2.36
N ASP A 100 -3.96 12.36 -1.78
CA ASP A 100 -2.71 12.95 -2.28
C ASP A 100 -2.05 12.09 -3.38
N HIS A 101 -2.30 10.78 -3.41
CA HIS A 101 -1.65 9.86 -4.35
C HIS A 101 -2.55 9.36 -5.48
N TRP A 102 -3.87 9.54 -5.36
CA TRP A 102 -4.83 8.91 -6.26
C TRP A 102 -5.83 9.89 -6.84
N ASP A 103 -6.06 9.80 -8.15
CA ASP A 103 -7.16 10.51 -8.80
C ASP A 103 -8.49 9.82 -8.51
N PHE A 104 -9.56 10.61 -8.41
CA PHE A 104 -10.92 10.13 -8.10
C PHE A 104 -11.02 9.44 -6.72
N ALA A 105 -10.22 9.90 -5.75
CA ALA A 105 -10.16 9.36 -4.40
C ALA A 105 -11.54 9.24 -3.73
N GLU A 106 -12.43 10.21 -3.96
CA GLU A 106 -13.78 10.27 -3.40
C GLU A 106 -14.72 9.16 -3.90
N TRP A 107 -14.36 8.48 -5.00
CA TRP A 107 -15.13 7.38 -5.59
C TRP A 107 -14.54 6.00 -5.26
N MET A 108 -13.39 5.94 -4.60
CA MET A 108 -12.72 4.68 -4.31
C MET A 108 -13.44 3.88 -3.23
N ARG A 109 -13.35 2.56 -3.35
CA ARG A 109 -13.79 1.64 -2.29
C ARG A 109 -12.59 1.30 -1.42
N ILE A 110 -12.69 1.60 -0.14
CA ILE A 110 -11.63 1.45 0.86
C ILE A 110 -12.17 0.56 1.97
N ASP A 111 -11.50 -0.56 2.21
CA ASP A 111 -11.86 -1.50 3.28
C ASP A 111 -10.62 -1.87 4.09
N GLU A 112 -10.76 -2.02 5.40
CA GLU A 112 -9.77 -2.73 6.21
C GLU A 112 -9.83 -4.23 5.89
N VAL A 113 -8.66 -4.87 5.78
CA VAL A 113 -8.54 -6.28 5.40
C VAL A 113 -7.44 -6.97 6.22
N ASP A 114 -7.54 -8.30 6.34
CA ASP A 114 -6.39 -9.13 6.71
C ASP A 114 -5.49 -9.34 5.47
N PRO A 115 -4.23 -8.86 5.46
CA PRO A 115 -3.36 -8.98 4.31
C PRO A 115 -3.03 -10.44 3.94
N ALA A 116 -3.17 -11.39 4.87
CA ALA A 116 -3.00 -12.82 4.58
C ALA A 116 -4.11 -13.39 3.67
N THR A 117 -5.29 -12.76 3.68
CA THR A 117 -6.48 -13.21 2.93
C THR A 117 -6.61 -12.59 1.54
N VAL A 118 -5.88 -11.51 1.27
CA VAL A 118 -5.90 -10.81 -0.02
C VAL A 118 -5.02 -11.54 -1.02
N ASP A 119 -5.49 -11.71 -2.26
CA ASP A 119 -4.67 -12.23 -3.35
C ASP A 119 -3.36 -11.42 -3.49
N PRO A 120 -2.18 -12.05 -3.39
CA PRO A 120 -0.91 -11.35 -3.53
C PRO A 120 -0.73 -10.67 -4.89
N GLY A 121 -1.46 -11.08 -5.94
CA GLY A 121 -1.46 -10.49 -7.28
C GLY A 121 -2.61 -9.52 -7.55
N ILE A 122 -3.29 -9.00 -6.51
CA ILE A 122 -4.50 -8.15 -6.67
C ILE A 122 -4.31 -6.91 -7.58
N GLN A 123 -3.08 -6.52 -7.87
CA GLN A 123 -2.80 -5.39 -8.74
C GLN A 123 -2.57 -5.75 -10.20
N ASP A 124 -2.72 -7.03 -10.62
CA ASP A 124 -2.43 -7.55 -11.97
C ASP A 124 -2.46 -6.43 -13.01
N VAL A 125 -1.25 -5.94 -13.30
CA VAL A 125 -1.02 -4.87 -14.25
C VAL A 125 -1.37 -5.45 -15.62
N ASP A 126 -2.19 -4.73 -16.38
CA ASP A 126 -2.27 -5.07 -17.80
C ASP A 126 -0.93 -4.62 -18.37
N ASP A 127 -0.06 -5.59 -18.67
CA ASP A 127 1.04 -5.36 -19.58
C ASP A 127 0.39 -5.00 -20.92
N GLU A 128 0.31 -3.71 -21.25
CA GLU A 128 -0.06 -3.28 -22.60
C GLU A 128 0.91 -3.97 -23.57
N SER A 129 0.39 -5.01 -24.22
CA SER A 129 1.07 -5.83 -25.23
C SER A 129 0.89 -5.21 -26.61
#